data_AF-A0A7S0VZ16-F1
#
_entry.id   AF-A0A7S0VZ16-F1
#
_cell.length_a   1.000
_cell.length_b   1.000
_cell.length_c   1.000
_cell.angle_alpha   90.00
_cell.angle_beta   90.00
_cell.angle_gamma   90.00
#
_symmetry.space_group_name_H-M   'P 1'
#
loop_
_entity.id
_entity.type
_entity.pdbx_description
1 polymer ?
#
loop_
_entity_poly.entity_id
_entity_poly.type
_entity_poly.pdbx_seq_one_letter_code
_entity_poly.pdbx_strand_id
1 'polypeptide(L)'
;GGSPMEWRFPSRGFSGGSTPDDLSEATPEDLKKIISDLQARLSRAESAAAAAGAPAPFEQTLSPEHIQKATKGEVHDERKKKCVTIVELQKMRDAGTPIAMATAYDFPSAVHVDNAGVDVVLVGDSVGMVVLGYDTTLPVTFDEILHHCKAVSRGCRRPLLVGDMPFGSYEVSTAEAQRNAYRLLKEGGMEAIKLEGADPARLHTAEVLVKGGIAVMGHIGLTPQSYSTLGGFRAQGRHSKAAVELVESARRLEGAGCFATVVECVPDEVAHALTEAVSIPTIGIGAGQHTSGQVLVYHDLLGMMQHPHHAKVTPKFCKQYSAVGATINAALTQYVDEVRAREFPGAAYSPYKMAKGELEAFRAKVWGAGA
;
A
#
# COMPACT_ATOMS: atom_id res chain seq x y z
N GLY A 1 -47.94 -15.24 -5.06
CA GLY A 1 -47.89 -13.99 -4.27
C GLY A 1 -46.65 -14.03 -3.40
N GLY A 2 -45.60 -13.32 -3.80
CA GLY A 2 -44.39 -13.15 -3.01
C GLY A 2 -44.02 -11.68 -3.08
N SER A 3 -44.12 -10.98 -1.95
CA SER A 3 -43.69 -9.59 -1.84
C SER A 3 -42.16 -9.55 -1.68
N PRO A 4 -41.43 -8.61 -2.31
CA PRO A 4 -40.04 -8.37 -2.00
C PRO A 4 -39.90 -7.68 -0.63
N MET A 5 -38.87 -8.05 0.14
CA MET A 5 -38.46 -7.30 1.33
C MET A 5 -37.95 -5.91 0.93
N GLU A 6 -38.59 -4.87 1.45
CA GLU A 6 -38.07 -3.49 1.42
C GLU A 6 -37.00 -3.30 2.51
N TRP A 7 -35.86 -2.76 2.11
CA TRP A 7 -34.83 -2.25 3.03
C TRP A 7 -35.26 -0.88 3.56
N ARG A 8 -35.51 -0.78 4.87
CA ARG A 8 -35.77 0.50 5.57
C ARG A 8 -34.44 1.20 5.89
N PHE A 9 -34.24 2.39 5.33
CA PHE A 9 -33.22 3.34 5.81
C PHE A 9 -33.68 4.01 7.12
N PRO A 10 -32.79 4.26 8.09
CA PRO A 10 -33.15 5.00 9.30
C PRO A 10 -33.37 6.49 8.96
N SER A 11 -34.59 6.95 9.09
CA SER A 11 -34.97 8.36 9.02
C SER A 11 -34.43 9.10 10.25
N ARG A 12 -33.34 9.84 10.09
CA ARG A 12 -33.06 10.98 10.96
C ARG A 12 -33.84 12.17 10.42
N GLY A 13 -34.90 12.53 11.14
CA GLY A 13 -35.71 13.70 10.85
C GLY A 13 -34.87 14.97 10.84
N PHE A 14 -34.90 15.68 9.72
CA PHE A 14 -34.63 17.11 9.66
C PHE A 14 -35.99 17.79 9.63
N SER A 15 -36.43 18.27 10.78
CA SER A 15 -37.55 19.20 10.90
C SER A 15 -37.04 20.62 10.67
N GLY A 16 -37.66 21.34 9.72
CA GLY A 16 -37.58 22.80 9.64
C GLY A 16 -37.27 23.33 8.24
N GLY A 17 -38.31 23.87 7.58
CA GLY A 17 -38.20 24.70 6.38
C GLY A 17 -38.97 24.11 5.19
N SER A 18 -40.17 24.63 4.94
CA SER A 18 -40.99 24.33 3.77
C SER A 18 -40.28 24.73 2.47
N THR A 19 -39.72 23.77 1.76
CA THR A 19 -39.41 23.90 0.33
C THR A 19 -40.58 23.30 -0.45
N PRO A 20 -41.16 24.00 -1.45
CA PRO A 20 -42.16 23.40 -2.33
C PRO A 20 -41.55 22.21 -3.07
N ASP A 21 -42.24 21.07 -3.06
CA ASP A 21 -41.80 19.81 -3.69
C ASP A 21 -41.83 19.85 -5.24
N ASP A 22 -42.19 20.99 -5.85
CA ASP A 22 -42.23 21.17 -7.29
C ASP A 22 -41.72 22.57 -7.70
N LEU A 23 -40.60 22.61 -8.45
CA LEU A 23 -39.99 23.85 -8.94
C LEU A 23 -40.79 24.51 -10.07
N SER A 24 -41.81 23.84 -10.61
CA SER A 24 -42.61 24.35 -11.72
C SER A 24 -43.61 25.44 -11.33
N GLU A 25 -43.90 25.61 -10.03
CA GLU A 25 -44.81 26.65 -9.49
C GLU A 25 -44.10 27.78 -8.72
N ALA A 26 -42.76 27.79 -8.69
CA ALA A 26 -42.00 28.75 -7.90
C ALA A 26 -42.05 30.18 -8.49
N THR A 27 -42.40 31.16 -7.67
CA THR A 27 -42.39 32.57 -8.10
C THR A 27 -40.94 33.09 -8.24
N PRO A 28 -40.69 34.19 -8.99
CA PRO A 28 -39.36 34.77 -9.11
C PRO A 28 -38.71 35.12 -7.76
N GLU A 29 -39.50 35.53 -6.77
CA GLU A 29 -39.03 35.78 -5.40
C GLU A 29 -38.66 34.48 -4.65
N ASP A 30 -39.39 33.38 -4.87
CA ASP A 30 -39.06 32.07 -4.30
C ASP A 30 -37.75 31.53 -4.88
N LEU A 31 -37.55 31.66 -6.19
CA LEU A 31 -36.30 31.27 -6.86
C LEU A 31 -35.10 32.08 -6.36
N LYS A 32 -35.25 33.40 -6.16
CA LYS A 32 -34.19 34.23 -5.57
C LYS A 32 -33.83 33.77 -4.17
N LYS A 33 -34.83 33.40 -3.36
CA LYS A 33 -34.61 32.92 -1.99
C LYS A 33 -33.90 31.56 -1.98
N ILE A 34 -34.31 30.64 -2.86
CA ILE A 34 -33.66 29.34 -3.04
C ILE A 34 -32.20 29.51 -3.49
N ILE A 35 -31.92 30.39 -4.45
CA ILE A 35 -30.55 30.67 -4.92
C ILE A 35 -29.71 31.25 -3.79
N SER A 36 -30.26 32.21 -3.03
CA SER A 36 -29.58 32.81 -1.88
C SER A 36 -29.25 31.77 -0.80
N ASP A 37 -30.19 30.87 -0.48
CA ASP A 37 -29.97 29.80 0.49
C ASP A 37 -28.96 28.76 -0.02
N LEU A 38 -28.97 28.43 -1.32
CA LEU A 38 -27.98 27.55 -1.94
C LEU A 38 -26.58 28.18 -1.90
N GLN A 39 -26.44 29.48 -2.20
CA GLN A 39 -25.19 30.21 -2.11
C GLN A 39 -24.66 30.30 -0.67
N ALA A 40 -25.55 30.51 0.30
CA ALA A 40 -25.18 30.51 1.72
C ALA A 40 -24.77 29.11 2.21
N ARG A 41 -25.39 28.04 1.69
CA ARG A 41 -24.99 26.65 1.99
C ARG A 41 -23.68 26.30 1.32
N LEU A 42 -23.44 26.76 0.10
CA LEU A 42 -22.18 26.56 -0.62
C LEU A 42 -21.02 27.25 0.11
N SER A 43 -21.17 28.52 0.49
CA SER A 43 -20.11 29.25 1.22
C SER A 43 -19.82 28.67 2.61
N ARG A 44 -20.84 28.14 3.31
CA ARG A 44 -20.64 27.37 4.55
C ARG A 44 -19.95 26.04 4.31
N ALA A 45 -20.27 25.34 3.23
CA ALA A 45 -19.59 24.10 2.86
C ALA A 45 -18.12 24.35 2.46
N GLU A 46 -17.84 25.43 1.73
CA GLU A 46 -16.48 25.87 1.37
C GLU A 46 -15.68 26.29 2.62
N SER A 47 -16.30 27.05 3.53
CA SER A 47 -15.67 27.44 4.81
C SER A 47 -15.44 26.23 5.72
N ALA A 48 -16.36 25.26 5.73
CA ALA A 48 -16.19 24.00 6.46
C ALA A 48 -15.12 23.10 5.83
N ALA A 49 -14.99 23.10 4.49
CA ALA A 49 -13.91 22.39 3.79
C ALA A 49 -12.53 23.05 4.05
N ALA A 50 -12.47 24.38 4.12
CA ALA A 50 -11.28 25.11 4.51
C ALA A 50 -10.89 24.87 5.98
N ALA A 51 -11.88 24.85 6.89
CA ALA A 51 -11.66 24.56 8.32
C ALA A 51 -11.38 23.08 8.61
N ALA A 52 -11.85 22.16 7.76
CA ALA A 52 -11.55 20.72 7.82
C ALA A 52 -10.15 20.37 7.29
N GLY A 53 -9.37 21.36 6.86
CA GLY A 53 -8.06 21.13 6.27
C GLY A 53 -8.17 20.24 5.04
N ALA A 54 -9.00 20.60 4.07
CA ALA A 54 -8.87 20.04 2.73
C ALA A 54 -7.38 20.13 2.34
N PRO A 55 -6.74 18.99 2.01
CA PRO A 55 -5.32 19.00 1.73
C PRO A 55 -5.07 20.01 0.61
N ALA A 56 -4.09 20.89 0.81
CA ALA A 56 -3.60 21.75 -0.26
C ALA A 56 -3.38 20.89 -1.52
N PRO A 57 -3.60 21.42 -2.74
CA PRO A 57 -3.23 20.72 -3.96
C PRO A 57 -1.82 20.18 -3.76
N PHE A 58 -1.62 18.87 -3.98
CA PHE A 58 -0.32 18.22 -3.80
C PHE A 58 0.71 18.99 -4.63
N GLU A 59 1.45 19.90 -3.99
CA GLU A 59 2.63 20.52 -4.58
C GLU A 59 3.56 19.37 -4.91
N GLN A 60 3.98 19.26 -6.17
CA GLN A 60 4.94 18.25 -6.61
C GLN A 60 6.18 18.33 -5.73
N THR A 61 6.27 17.42 -4.75
CA THR A 61 7.35 17.37 -3.76
C THR A 61 8.59 16.64 -4.28
N LEU A 62 8.56 16.17 -5.53
CA LEU A 62 9.71 15.56 -6.18
C LEU A 62 10.69 16.66 -6.60
N SER A 63 11.83 16.76 -5.93
CA SER A 63 12.86 17.73 -6.33
C SER A 63 13.35 17.42 -7.75
N PRO A 64 13.72 18.45 -8.54
CA PRO A 64 14.29 18.27 -9.88
C PRO A 64 15.48 17.31 -9.90
N GLU A 65 16.29 17.31 -8.83
CA GLU A 65 17.40 16.38 -8.64
C GLU A 65 16.94 14.92 -8.64
N HIS A 66 15.87 14.57 -7.92
CA HIS A 66 15.35 13.20 -7.88
C HIS A 66 14.80 12.75 -9.25
N ILE A 67 14.12 13.65 -9.97
CA ILE A 67 13.62 13.38 -11.34
C ILE A 67 14.80 13.15 -12.29
N GLN A 68 15.83 13.98 -12.22
CA GLN A 68 17.03 13.86 -13.04
C GLN A 68 17.79 12.56 -12.76
N LYS A 69 17.95 12.22 -11.47
CA LYS A 69 18.61 10.98 -11.04
C LYS A 69 17.86 9.74 -11.56
N ALA A 70 16.53 9.74 -11.49
CA ALA A 70 15.69 8.65 -11.98
C ALA A 70 15.74 8.49 -13.51
N THR A 71 15.76 9.60 -14.26
CA THR A 71 15.71 9.60 -15.73
C THR A 71 17.05 9.31 -16.41
N LYS A 72 18.17 9.68 -15.79
CA LYS A 72 19.51 9.43 -16.35
C LYS A 72 20.06 8.03 -16.07
N GLY A 73 19.39 7.22 -15.24
CA GLY A 73 19.91 5.92 -14.79
C GLY A 73 21.18 6.00 -13.90
N GLU A 74 21.61 7.22 -13.54
CA GLU A 74 22.85 7.50 -12.78
C GLU A 74 22.81 6.99 -11.32
N VAL A 75 21.65 6.55 -10.81
CA VAL A 75 21.53 6.04 -9.42
C VAL A 75 22.38 4.78 -9.16
N HIS A 76 22.70 3.97 -10.18
CA HIS A 76 22.70 2.51 -9.94
C HIS A 76 23.75 1.59 -10.57
N ASP A 77 24.79 2.04 -11.27
CA ASP A 77 25.74 1.09 -11.88
C ASP A 77 26.65 0.36 -10.84
N GLU A 78 27.00 1.02 -9.73
CA GLU A 78 27.76 0.40 -8.63
C GLU A 78 26.86 -0.42 -7.69
N ARG A 79 25.67 0.09 -7.36
CA ARG A 79 24.71 -0.55 -6.45
C ARG A 79 24.03 -1.79 -7.05
N LYS A 80 23.84 -1.86 -8.38
CA LYS A 80 23.25 -3.03 -9.06
C LYS A 80 24.09 -4.30 -8.99
N LYS A 81 25.34 -4.25 -8.53
CA LYS A 81 26.25 -5.42 -8.58
C LYS A 81 26.17 -6.34 -7.36
N LYS A 82 25.58 -5.92 -6.24
CA LYS A 82 25.56 -6.74 -5.02
C LYS A 82 24.14 -6.94 -4.49
N CYS A 83 23.72 -8.20 -4.42
CA CYS A 83 22.49 -8.58 -3.73
C CYS A 83 22.58 -8.18 -2.26
N VAL A 84 21.53 -7.58 -1.72
CA VAL A 84 21.42 -7.26 -0.30
C VAL A 84 21.14 -8.54 0.47
N THR A 85 21.95 -8.82 1.48
CA THR A 85 21.80 -10.01 2.32
C THR A 85 21.58 -9.62 3.77
N ILE A 86 21.14 -10.55 4.63
CA ILE A 86 20.99 -10.28 6.07
C ILE A 86 22.31 -9.81 6.72
N VAL A 87 23.46 -10.25 6.21
CA VAL A 87 24.79 -9.81 6.66
C VAL A 87 25.07 -8.36 6.26
N GLU A 88 24.62 -7.95 5.07
CA GLU A 88 24.74 -6.57 4.63
C GLU A 88 23.84 -5.64 5.45
N LEU A 89 22.61 -6.08 5.77
CA LEU A 89 21.71 -5.32 6.65
C LEU A 89 22.31 -5.11 8.05
N GLN A 90 22.95 -6.14 8.61
CA GLN A 90 23.65 -6.00 9.89
C GLN A 90 24.80 -4.97 9.79
N LYS A 91 25.59 -5.01 8.71
CA LYS A 91 26.66 -4.02 8.49
C LYS A 91 26.11 -2.60 8.36
N MET A 92 24.97 -2.43 7.67
CA MET A 92 24.31 -1.14 7.55
C MET A 92 23.89 -0.60 8.92
N ARG A 93 23.27 -1.44 9.76
CA ARG A 93 22.95 -1.09 11.15
C ARG A 93 24.20 -0.68 11.94
N ASP A 94 25.24 -1.50 11.93
CA ASP A 94 26.45 -1.26 12.73
C ASP A 94 27.21 0.00 12.25
N ALA A 95 27.08 0.35 10.97
CA ALA A 95 27.62 1.58 10.38
C ALA A 95 26.69 2.80 10.53
N GLY A 96 25.49 2.64 11.10
CA GLY A 96 24.49 3.70 11.20
C GLY A 96 23.92 4.16 9.85
N THR A 97 24.01 3.32 8.81
CA THR A 97 23.41 3.58 7.49
C THR A 97 21.95 3.12 7.49
N PRO A 98 20.96 4.02 7.32
CA PRO A 98 19.55 3.63 7.38
C PRO A 98 19.16 2.65 6.27
N ILE A 99 18.42 1.60 6.65
CA ILE A 99 17.89 0.60 5.71
C ILE A 99 16.57 1.11 5.11
N ALA A 100 16.48 1.13 3.77
CA ALA A 100 15.24 1.47 3.07
C ALA A 100 14.48 0.21 2.68
N MET A 101 13.29 0.03 3.25
CA MET A 101 12.40 -1.08 2.94
C MET A 101 11.09 -0.58 2.34
N ALA A 102 10.54 -1.31 1.37
CA ALA A 102 9.23 -1.00 0.79
C ALA A 102 8.50 -2.29 0.45
N THR A 103 7.17 -2.24 0.43
CA THR A 103 6.41 -3.38 -0.08
C THR A 103 6.44 -3.44 -1.62
N ALA A 104 6.18 -4.62 -2.18
CA ALA A 104 5.84 -4.81 -3.59
C ALA A 104 4.96 -6.06 -3.71
N TYR A 105 4.13 -6.12 -4.75
CA TYR A 105 3.12 -7.18 -4.87
C TYR A 105 3.02 -7.77 -6.28
N ASP A 106 3.65 -7.15 -7.26
CA ASP A 106 3.63 -7.59 -8.65
C ASP A 106 4.97 -7.32 -9.35
N PHE A 107 5.08 -7.79 -10.59
CA PHE A 107 6.29 -7.60 -11.38
C PHE A 107 6.62 -6.10 -11.63
N PRO A 108 5.67 -5.24 -12.06
CA PRO A 108 5.96 -3.82 -12.25
C PRO A 108 6.43 -3.09 -10.99
N SER A 109 5.75 -3.26 -9.85
CA SER A 109 6.15 -2.66 -8.57
C SER A 109 7.52 -3.14 -8.13
N ALA A 110 7.81 -4.44 -8.29
CA ALA A 110 9.13 -5.03 -8.03
C ALA A 110 10.24 -4.36 -8.87
N VAL A 111 10.00 -4.17 -10.17
CA VAL A 111 10.94 -3.47 -11.06
C VAL A 111 11.15 -2.01 -10.62
N HIS A 112 10.11 -1.32 -10.17
CA HIS A 112 10.22 0.06 -9.70
C HIS A 112 11.04 0.15 -8.40
N VAL A 113 10.77 -0.69 -7.41
CA VAL A 113 11.50 -0.64 -6.12
C VAL A 113 12.97 -1.08 -6.28
N ASP A 114 13.25 -2.05 -7.15
CA ASP A 114 14.63 -2.45 -7.46
C ASP A 114 15.39 -1.30 -8.14
N ASN A 115 14.80 -0.69 -9.18
CA ASN A 115 15.39 0.48 -9.84
C ASN A 115 15.49 1.71 -8.92
N ALA A 116 14.68 1.82 -7.88
CA ALA A 116 14.81 2.87 -6.87
C ALA A 116 15.96 2.61 -5.90
N GLY A 117 16.42 1.36 -5.78
CA GLY A 117 17.49 0.99 -4.85
C GLY A 117 17.02 0.68 -3.45
N VAL A 118 15.77 0.24 -3.29
CA VAL A 118 15.23 -0.23 -2.01
C VAL A 118 16.05 -1.42 -1.52
N ASP A 119 16.48 -1.47 -0.27
CA ASP A 119 17.35 -2.54 0.28
C ASP A 119 16.60 -3.84 0.56
N VAL A 120 15.36 -3.72 1.04
CA VAL A 120 14.51 -4.87 1.38
C VAL A 120 13.14 -4.71 0.75
N VAL A 121 12.66 -5.74 0.07
CA VAL A 121 11.30 -5.78 -0.47
C VAL A 121 10.46 -6.77 0.32
N LEU A 122 9.32 -6.30 0.81
CA LEU A 122 8.36 -7.12 1.54
C LEU A 122 7.13 -7.42 0.69
N VAL A 123 6.86 -8.70 0.48
CA VAL A 123 5.55 -9.16 0.02
C VAL A 123 4.68 -9.38 1.25
N GLY A 124 4.07 -8.28 1.71
CA GLY A 124 3.30 -8.20 2.95
C GLY A 124 1.84 -8.64 2.80
N ASP A 125 1.23 -9.10 3.88
CA ASP A 125 -0.22 -9.38 3.94
C ASP A 125 -1.11 -8.13 3.76
N SER A 126 -0.53 -6.94 3.89
CA SER A 126 -1.09 -5.68 3.41
C SER A 126 -1.64 -5.75 1.97
N VAL A 127 -1.17 -6.69 1.14
CA VAL A 127 -1.74 -7.03 -0.18
C VAL A 127 -3.24 -7.23 -0.14
N GLY A 128 -3.77 -7.80 0.95
CA GLY A 128 -5.20 -8.00 1.16
C GLY A 128 -5.98 -6.70 1.02
N MET A 129 -5.47 -5.62 1.60
CA MET A 129 -6.16 -4.33 1.61
C MET A 129 -5.86 -3.52 0.34
N VAL A 130 -4.59 -3.43 -0.06
CA VAL A 130 -4.18 -2.49 -1.12
C VAL A 130 -4.26 -3.07 -2.53
N VAL A 131 -4.34 -4.40 -2.67
CA VAL A 131 -4.47 -5.08 -3.98
C VAL A 131 -5.78 -5.84 -4.08
N LEU A 132 -6.14 -6.62 -3.06
CA LEU A 132 -7.31 -7.51 -3.10
C LEU A 132 -8.61 -6.84 -2.62
N GLY A 133 -8.53 -5.67 -1.99
CA GLY A 133 -9.69 -4.88 -1.55
C GLY A 133 -10.41 -5.45 -0.31
N TYR A 134 -9.74 -6.29 0.49
CA TYR A 134 -10.24 -6.71 1.79
C TYR A 134 -10.21 -5.56 2.80
N ASP A 135 -11.14 -5.61 3.77
CA ASP A 135 -11.20 -4.61 4.84
C ASP A 135 -10.04 -4.74 5.85
N THR A 136 -9.45 -5.93 5.97
CA THR A 136 -8.33 -6.26 6.87
C THR A 136 -7.40 -7.27 6.20
N THR A 137 -6.24 -7.56 6.80
CA THR A 137 -5.31 -8.59 6.31
C THR A 137 -5.70 -10.02 6.71
N LEU A 138 -6.66 -10.19 7.62
CA LEU A 138 -7.09 -11.51 8.12
C LEU A 138 -7.55 -12.50 7.04
N PRO A 139 -8.27 -12.10 5.97
CA PRO A 139 -8.72 -13.04 4.95
C PRO A 139 -7.61 -13.55 4.03
N VAL A 140 -6.42 -12.93 4.05
CA VAL A 140 -5.33 -13.27 3.14
C VAL A 140 -4.83 -14.67 3.42
N THR A 141 -4.84 -15.50 2.38
CA THR A 141 -4.40 -16.89 2.41
C THR A 141 -2.92 -17.03 2.11
N PHE A 142 -2.33 -18.16 2.50
CA PHE A 142 -0.95 -18.49 2.16
C PHE A 142 -0.72 -18.53 0.64
N ASP A 143 -1.65 -19.09 -0.13
CA ASP A 143 -1.48 -19.22 -1.59
C ASP A 143 -1.56 -17.87 -2.31
N GLU A 144 -2.31 -16.89 -1.77
CA GLU A 144 -2.31 -15.51 -2.28
C GLU A 144 -0.97 -14.83 -2.04
N ILE A 145 -0.42 -14.89 -0.82
CA ILE A 145 0.95 -14.42 -0.56
C ILE A 145 1.93 -15.09 -1.52
N LEU A 146 1.87 -16.42 -1.64
CA LEU A 146 2.79 -17.17 -2.49
C LEU A 146 2.69 -16.74 -3.97
N HIS A 147 1.49 -16.45 -4.46
CA HIS A 147 1.27 -15.92 -5.80
C HIS A 147 2.00 -14.58 -5.99
N HIS A 148 1.83 -13.64 -5.07
CA HIS A 148 2.48 -12.33 -5.14
C HIS A 148 4.00 -12.43 -4.97
N CYS A 149 4.50 -13.32 -4.11
CA CYS A 149 5.92 -13.65 -3.99
C CYS A 149 6.52 -14.08 -5.33
N LYS A 150 5.85 -15.00 -6.05
CA LYS A 150 6.25 -15.45 -7.40
C LYS A 150 6.29 -14.31 -8.42
N ALA A 151 5.39 -13.33 -8.30
CA ALA A 151 5.37 -12.18 -9.20
C ALA A 151 6.54 -11.23 -8.92
N VAL A 152 6.78 -10.92 -7.65
CA VAL A 152 7.83 -9.99 -7.19
C VAL A 152 9.23 -10.54 -7.45
N SER A 153 9.47 -11.83 -7.19
CA SER A 153 10.79 -12.44 -7.41
C SER A 153 11.26 -12.43 -8.87
N ARG A 154 10.37 -12.21 -9.83
CA ARG A 154 10.73 -12.02 -11.25
C ARG A 154 11.19 -10.60 -11.56
N GLY A 155 10.77 -9.61 -10.77
CA GLY A 155 11.04 -8.18 -11.02
C GLY A 155 12.22 -7.62 -10.24
N CYS A 156 12.58 -8.25 -9.11
CA CYS A 156 13.70 -7.84 -8.27
C CYS A 156 14.95 -8.70 -8.50
N ARG A 157 16.12 -8.06 -8.50
CA ARG A 157 17.44 -8.73 -8.57
C ARG A 157 18.38 -8.35 -7.44
N ARG A 158 18.26 -7.13 -6.90
CA ARG A 158 19.16 -6.59 -5.88
C ARG A 158 18.63 -6.65 -4.43
N PRO A 159 17.36 -6.29 -4.12
CA PRO A 159 16.91 -6.22 -2.73
C PRO A 159 16.81 -7.61 -2.11
N LEU A 160 16.96 -7.68 -0.78
CA LEU A 160 16.58 -8.86 0.00
C LEU A 160 15.07 -9.05 -0.09
N LEU A 161 14.62 -10.23 -0.52
CA LEU A 161 13.19 -10.53 -0.64
C LEU A 161 12.64 -11.22 0.62
N VAL A 162 11.66 -10.58 1.26
CA VAL A 162 10.97 -11.08 2.45
C VAL A 162 9.52 -11.40 2.11
N GLY A 163 9.11 -12.65 2.34
CA GLY A 163 7.70 -13.07 2.22
C GLY A 163 7.01 -13.11 3.58
N ASP A 164 5.84 -12.50 3.71
CA ASP A 164 5.10 -12.52 4.96
C ASP A 164 4.41 -13.87 5.19
N MET A 165 4.38 -14.35 6.43
CA MET A 165 3.57 -15.51 6.80
C MET A 165 2.18 -14.98 7.20
N PRO A 166 1.12 -15.20 6.41
CA PRO A 166 -0.19 -14.65 6.73
C PRO A 166 -0.81 -15.35 7.94
N PHE A 167 -1.82 -14.73 8.54
CA PHE A 167 -2.51 -15.26 9.72
C PHE A 167 -3.00 -16.69 9.51
N GLY A 168 -2.75 -17.56 10.49
CA GLY A 168 -3.11 -18.98 10.45
C GLY A 168 -2.08 -19.86 9.74
N SER A 169 -1.08 -19.30 9.05
CA SER A 169 -0.07 -20.09 8.33
C SER A 169 1.10 -20.55 9.22
N TYR A 170 1.23 -20.00 10.44
CA TYR A 170 2.34 -20.32 11.35
C TYR A 170 1.91 -20.55 12.81
N GLU A 171 0.67 -20.24 13.16
CA GLU A 171 0.12 -20.43 14.51
C GLU A 171 -0.40 -21.84 14.77
N VAL A 172 -0.81 -22.57 13.72
CA VAL A 172 -1.45 -23.90 13.85
C VAL A 172 -0.47 -24.93 14.41
N SER A 173 0.74 -25.00 13.84
CA SER A 173 1.83 -25.84 14.34
C SER A 173 3.18 -25.41 13.74
N THR A 174 4.27 -25.72 14.45
CA THR A 174 5.63 -25.45 13.95
C THR A 174 5.96 -26.23 12.67
N ALA A 175 5.41 -27.45 12.52
CA ALA A 175 5.59 -28.26 11.31
C ALA A 175 4.89 -27.64 10.09
N GLU A 176 3.72 -27.03 10.28
CA GLU A 176 3.02 -26.31 9.22
C GLU A 176 3.72 -24.98 8.89
N ALA A 177 4.14 -24.23 9.91
CA ALA A 177 4.94 -23.03 9.74
C ALA A 177 6.21 -23.31 8.89
N GLN A 178 6.93 -24.38 9.21
CA GLN A 178 8.13 -24.80 8.44
C GLN A 178 7.79 -25.15 6.98
N ARG A 179 6.72 -25.92 6.74
CA ARG A 179 6.29 -26.25 5.37
C ARG A 179 5.98 -24.99 4.57
N ASN A 180 5.20 -24.08 5.15
CA ASN A 180 4.81 -22.82 4.52
C ASN A 180 6.02 -21.92 4.27
N ALA A 181 6.93 -21.78 5.23
CA ALA A 181 8.16 -21.00 5.04
C ALA A 181 9.04 -21.59 3.91
N TYR A 182 9.23 -22.91 3.86
CA TYR A 182 9.96 -23.54 2.75
C TYR A 182 9.29 -23.33 1.39
N ARG A 183 7.96 -23.26 1.33
CA ARG A 183 7.25 -22.93 0.08
C ARG A 183 7.48 -21.48 -0.33
N LEU A 184 7.46 -20.52 0.59
CA LEU A 184 7.80 -19.12 0.25
C LEU A 184 9.23 -19.00 -0.31
N LEU A 185 10.18 -19.73 0.27
CA LEU A 185 11.56 -19.74 -0.23
C LEU A 185 11.66 -20.44 -1.60
N LYS A 186 11.22 -21.69 -1.70
CA LYS A 186 11.42 -22.54 -2.89
C LYS A 186 10.52 -22.18 -4.06
N GLU A 187 9.25 -21.95 -3.78
CA GLU A 187 8.26 -21.66 -4.81
C GLU A 187 8.07 -20.15 -5.01
N GLY A 188 8.13 -19.36 -3.94
CA GLY A 188 7.97 -17.91 -3.99
C GLY A 188 9.23 -17.18 -4.48
N GLY A 189 10.40 -17.79 -4.32
CA GLY A 189 11.69 -17.15 -4.61
C GLY A 189 12.07 -16.11 -3.56
N MET A 190 11.56 -16.25 -2.33
CA MET A 190 11.93 -15.38 -1.21
C MET A 190 13.23 -15.87 -0.56
N GLU A 191 13.94 -14.97 0.11
CA GLU A 191 15.19 -15.27 0.83
C GLU A 191 14.99 -15.31 2.34
N ALA A 192 13.94 -14.66 2.83
CA ALA A 192 13.55 -14.60 4.23
C ALA A 192 12.03 -14.59 4.38
N ILE A 193 11.56 -14.83 5.60
CA ILE A 193 10.14 -14.72 5.96
C ILE A 193 9.93 -13.67 7.05
N LYS A 194 8.71 -13.12 7.14
CA LYS A 194 8.25 -12.32 8.28
C LYS A 194 7.14 -13.05 9.04
N LEU A 195 7.12 -12.95 10.36
CA LEU A 195 5.99 -13.38 11.21
C LEU A 195 5.69 -12.33 12.28
N GLU A 196 4.45 -12.30 12.77
CA GLU A 196 4.00 -11.30 13.73
C GLU A 196 3.88 -11.88 15.13
N GLY A 197 4.28 -11.10 16.13
CA GLY A 197 4.11 -11.38 17.55
C GLY A 197 5.34 -12.00 18.22
N ALA A 198 5.39 -11.83 19.56
CA ALA A 198 6.49 -12.26 20.42
C ALA A 198 5.98 -12.96 21.70
N ASP A 199 4.80 -13.60 21.61
CA ASP A 199 4.30 -14.47 22.66
C ASP A 199 5.06 -15.82 22.65
N PRO A 200 5.01 -16.62 23.74
CA PRO A 200 5.79 -17.85 23.84
C PRO A 200 5.58 -18.84 22.69
N ALA A 201 4.37 -18.96 22.15
CA ALA A 201 4.11 -19.90 21.05
C ALA A 201 4.76 -19.40 19.75
N ARG A 202 4.67 -18.10 19.46
CA ARG A 202 5.29 -17.50 18.28
C ARG A 202 6.81 -17.47 18.35
N LEU A 203 7.37 -17.21 19.52
CA LEU A 203 8.81 -17.31 19.76
C LEU A 203 9.33 -18.73 19.53
N HIS A 204 8.59 -19.74 20.02
CA HIS A 204 8.93 -21.13 19.75
C HIS A 204 8.89 -21.46 18.25
N THR A 205 7.87 -20.97 17.52
CA THR A 205 7.81 -21.11 16.07
C THR A 205 9.00 -20.43 15.38
N ALA A 206 9.35 -19.19 15.75
CA ALA A 206 10.51 -18.49 15.21
C ALA A 206 11.81 -19.27 15.42
N GLU A 207 12.06 -19.77 16.64
CA GLU A 207 13.24 -20.60 16.93
C GLU A 207 13.32 -21.85 16.05
N VAL A 208 12.19 -22.54 15.86
CA VAL A 208 12.12 -23.77 15.04
C VAL A 208 12.37 -23.47 13.56
N LEU A 209 11.90 -22.33 13.06
CA LEU A 209 12.17 -21.86 11.70
C LEU A 209 13.66 -21.49 11.51
N VAL A 210 14.23 -20.73 12.44
CA VAL A 210 15.64 -20.34 12.43
C VAL A 210 16.55 -21.57 12.50
N LYS A 211 16.29 -22.52 13.40
CA LYS A 211 17.02 -23.80 13.48
C LYS A 211 16.87 -24.65 12.21
N GLY A 212 15.79 -24.44 11.45
CA GLY A 212 15.58 -25.03 10.12
C GLY A 212 16.36 -24.35 8.99
N GLY A 213 17.16 -23.33 9.28
CA GLY A 213 17.95 -22.60 8.29
C GLY A 213 17.18 -21.50 7.55
N ILE A 214 16.05 -21.04 8.09
CA ILE A 214 15.22 -19.98 7.51
C ILE A 214 15.56 -18.65 8.19
N ALA A 215 15.85 -17.61 7.40
CA ALA A 215 16.00 -16.26 7.93
C ALA A 215 14.63 -15.68 8.30
N VAL A 216 14.43 -15.36 9.59
CA VAL A 216 13.16 -14.86 10.14
C VAL A 216 13.28 -13.40 10.53
N MET A 217 12.39 -12.56 10.01
CA MET A 217 12.14 -11.21 10.48
C MET A 217 10.94 -11.23 11.44
N GLY A 218 11.13 -10.72 12.65
CA GLY A 218 10.03 -10.56 13.61
C GLY A 218 9.19 -9.31 13.32
N HIS A 219 8.00 -9.23 13.90
CA HIS A 219 7.18 -8.02 13.88
C HIS A 219 6.46 -7.83 15.22
N ILE A 220 6.66 -6.67 15.85
CA ILE A 220 6.04 -6.26 17.12
C ILE A 220 5.53 -4.81 17.04
N GLY A 221 4.81 -4.40 18.09
CA GLY A 221 4.03 -3.17 18.07
C GLY A 221 2.60 -3.50 17.65
N LEU A 222 2.02 -2.71 16.77
CA LEU A 222 0.74 -3.04 16.17
C LEU A 222 0.95 -4.17 15.16
N THR A 223 0.45 -5.36 15.47
CA THR A 223 0.45 -6.53 14.56
C THR A 223 -0.93 -6.65 13.90
N PRO A 224 -1.10 -6.27 12.62
CA PRO A 224 -2.40 -6.26 11.94
C PRO A 224 -3.13 -7.60 11.96
N GLN A 225 -2.43 -8.73 12.01
CA GLN A 225 -3.06 -10.05 12.12
C GLN A 225 -3.80 -10.25 13.45
N SER A 226 -3.48 -9.43 14.46
CA SER A 226 -4.17 -9.37 15.75
C SER A 226 -5.23 -8.25 15.80
N TYR A 227 -5.69 -7.74 14.64
CA TYR A 227 -6.66 -6.63 14.57
C TYR A 227 -7.87 -6.80 15.51
N SER A 228 -8.47 -8.00 15.51
CA SER A 228 -9.66 -8.30 16.31
C SER A 228 -9.38 -8.35 17.81
N THR A 229 -8.19 -8.79 18.23
CA THR A 229 -7.81 -8.87 19.65
C THR A 229 -7.26 -7.55 20.18
N LEU A 230 -6.66 -6.72 19.31
CA LEU A 230 -6.18 -5.37 19.64
C LEU A 230 -7.28 -4.29 19.61
N GLY A 231 -8.45 -4.61 19.05
CA GLY A 231 -9.57 -3.67 18.96
C GLY A 231 -9.34 -2.55 17.94
N GLY A 232 -8.69 -2.89 16.82
CA GLY A 232 -8.40 -2.01 15.69
C GLY A 232 -6.95 -1.54 15.58
N PHE A 233 -6.69 -0.69 14.58
CA PHE A 233 -5.37 -0.09 14.33
C PHE A 233 -5.07 1.00 15.37
N ARG A 234 -4.43 0.62 16.48
CA ARG A 234 -4.09 1.53 17.59
C ARG A 234 -2.60 1.50 17.88
N ALA A 235 -2.05 2.68 18.18
CA ALA A 235 -0.66 2.78 18.62
C ALA A 235 -0.41 1.97 19.90
N GLN A 236 0.71 1.26 19.95
CA GLN A 236 1.13 0.40 21.06
C GLN A 236 2.17 1.09 21.95
N GLY A 237 2.46 0.56 23.14
CA GLY A 237 3.52 1.12 23.99
C GLY A 237 3.20 2.48 24.63
N ARG A 238 1.91 2.87 24.74
CA ARG A 238 1.49 4.20 25.24
C ARG A 238 1.64 4.41 26.74
N HIS A 239 1.89 3.36 27.51
CA HIS A 239 2.13 3.41 28.95
C HIS A 239 3.35 2.57 29.31
N SER A 240 4.03 2.93 30.39
CA SER A 240 5.34 2.37 30.78
C SER A 240 5.40 0.85 30.73
N LYS A 241 4.41 0.16 31.31
CA LYS A 241 4.35 -1.31 31.29
C LYS A 241 4.35 -1.90 29.87
N ALA A 242 3.58 -1.32 28.94
CA ALA A 242 3.53 -1.82 27.56
C ALA A 242 4.78 -1.42 26.77
N ALA A 243 5.37 -0.26 27.05
CA ALA A 243 6.63 0.16 26.45
C ALA A 243 7.77 -0.79 26.84
N VAL A 244 7.90 -1.12 28.13
CA VAL A 244 8.89 -2.11 28.61
C VAL A 244 8.65 -3.48 27.99
N GLU A 245 7.39 -3.92 27.90
CA GLU A 245 7.07 -5.20 27.26
C GLU A 245 7.48 -5.26 25.79
N LEU A 246 7.41 -4.15 25.04
CA LEU A 246 7.88 -4.10 23.65
C LEU A 246 9.40 -4.24 23.56
N VAL A 247 10.15 -3.61 24.46
CA VAL A 247 11.62 -3.77 24.53
C VAL A 247 11.98 -5.23 24.84
N GLU A 248 11.30 -5.85 25.80
CA GLU A 248 11.50 -7.26 26.13
C GLU A 248 11.07 -8.18 24.97
N SER A 249 9.99 -7.84 24.25
CA SER A 249 9.56 -8.58 23.06
C SER A 249 10.63 -8.58 21.97
N ALA A 250 11.29 -7.44 21.73
CA ALA A 250 12.39 -7.34 20.78
C ALA A 250 13.58 -8.21 21.19
N ARG A 251 13.97 -8.17 22.46
CA ARG A 251 15.03 -9.05 23.02
C ARG A 251 14.70 -10.53 22.87
N ARG A 252 13.44 -10.91 23.08
CA ARG A 252 13.01 -12.30 22.91
C ARG A 252 13.05 -12.74 21.45
N LEU A 253 12.66 -11.88 20.52
CA LEU A 253 12.78 -12.18 19.08
C LEU A 253 14.24 -12.31 18.65
N GLU A 254 15.11 -11.42 19.12
CA GLU A 254 16.56 -11.56 18.93
C GLU A 254 17.09 -12.87 19.52
N GLY A 255 16.71 -13.21 20.76
CA GLY A 255 17.08 -14.47 21.41
C GLY A 255 16.55 -15.72 20.70
N ALA A 256 15.41 -15.62 20.00
CA ALA A 256 14.88 -16.67 19.14
C ALA A 256 15.66 -16.83 17.82
N GLY A 257 16.55 -15.88 17.51
CA GLY A 257 17.41 -15.88 16.33
C GLY A 257 16.84 -15.14 15.12
N CYS A 258 15.82 -14.29 15.31
CA CYS A 258 15.34 -13.40 14.26
C CYS A 258 16.48 -12.46 13.82
N PHE A 259 16.68 -12.26 12.52
CA PHE A 259 17.77 -11.44 12.00
C PHE A 259 17.46 -9.93 12.01
N ALA A 260 16.18 -9.56 12.08
CA ALA A 260 15.68 -8.20 12.13
C ALA A 260 14.27 -8.19 12.73
N THR A 261 13.77 -7.03 13.14
CA THR A 261 12.40 -6.87 13.66
C THR A 261 11.73 -5.62 13.12
N VAL A 262 10.52 -5.75 12.58
CA VAL A 262 9.63 -4.63 12.29
C VAL A 262 9.01 -4.10 13.58
N VAL A 263 8.96 -2.77 13.71
CA VAL A 263 8.35 -2.05 14.84
C VAL A 263 7.26 -1.13 14.27
N GLU A 264 5.99 -1.46 14.53
CA GLU A 264 4.86 -0.75 13.93
C GLU A 264 4.04 0.06 14.95
N CYS A 265 3.76 1.34 14.62
CA CYS A 265 2.90 2.23 15.39
C CYS A 265 3.26 2.32 16.89
N VAL A 266 4.54 2.58 17.18
CA VAL A 266 5.10 2.72 18.52
C VAL A 266 5.60 4.16 18.73
N PRO A 267 5.45 4.77 19.93
CA PRO A 267 6.04 6.08 20.23
C PRO A 267 7.54 6.11 19.95
N ASP A 268 8.03 7.23 19.41
CA ASP A 268 9.42 7.41 18.95
C ASP A 268 10.45 7.04 20.04
N GLU A 269 10.29 7.56 21.26
CA GLU A 269 11.15 7.24 22.41
C GLU A 269 11.18 5.75 22.76
N VAL A 270 10.05 5.05 22.59
CA VAL A 270 9.96 3.61 22.89
C VAL A 270 10.67 2.82 21.78
N ALA A 271 10.49 3.21 20.52
CA ALA A 271 11.18 2.59 19.40
C ALA A 271 12.71 2.84 19.44
N HIS A 272 13.13 4.02 19.91
CA HIS A 272 14.53 4.33 20.16
C HIS A 272 15.12 3.42 21.23
N ALA A 273 14.50 3.37 22.42
CA ALA A 273 14.95 2.49 23.51
C ALA A 273 14.98 1.01 23.10
N LEU A 274 14.00 0.57 22.30
CA LEU A 274 13.95 -0.77 21.75
C LEU A 274 15.11 -1.05 20.79
N THR A 275 15.42 -0.09 19.90
CA THR A 275 16.52 -0.21 18.94
C THR A 275 17.89 -0.26 19.61
N GLU A 276 18.10 0.50 20.70
CA GLU A 276 19.31 0.42 21.51
C GLU A 276 19.44 -0.89 22.29
N ALA A 277 18.32 -1.52 22.63
CA ALA A 277 18.28 -2.71 23.49
C ALA A 277 18.60 -4.04 22.78
N VAL A 278 18.65 -4.05 21.43
CA VAL A 278 18.91 -5.25 20.61
C VAL A 278 20.05 -4.99 19.62
N SER A 279 20.75 -6.06 19.23
CA SER A 279 21.88 -6.04 18.28
C SER A 279 21.46 -6.24 16.83
N ILE A 280 20.24 -6.67 16.58
CA ILE A 280 19.66 -6.85 15.23
C ILE A 280 19.07 -5.53 14.67
N PRO A 281 18.92 -5.38 13.35
CA PRO A 281 18.29 -4.20 12.77
C PRO A 281 16.80 -4.11 13.14
N THR A 282 16.36 -2.91 13.48
CA THR A 282 14.93 -2.58 13.66
C THR A 282 14.42 -1.80 12.45
N ILE A 283 13.24 -2.16 11.94
CA ILE A 283 12.62 -1.47 10.80
C ILE A 283 11.33 -0.81 11.25
N GLY A 284 11.30 0.52 11.24
CA GLY A 284 10.15 1.30 11.71
C GLY A 284 9.07 1.49 10.65
N ILE A 285 7.82 1.47 11.09
CA ILE A 285 6.67 1.99 10.32
C ILE A 285 5.72 2.69 11.29
N GLY A 286 5.71 4.02 11.25
CA GLY A 286 5.07 4.81 12.31
C GLY A 286 5.71 4.61 13.69
N ALA A 287 7.02 4.36 13.71
CA ALA A 287 7.82 4.16 14.93
C ALA A 287 8.93 5.22 15.09
N GLY A 288 8.76 6.38 14.45
CA GLY A 288 9.73 7.46 14.49
C GLY A 288 11.02 7.16 13.70
N GLN A 289 12.05 7.97 13.89
CA GLN A 289 13.25 7.96 13.03
C GLN A 289 14.41 7.14 13.60
N HIS A 290 14.33 6.73 14.86
CA HIS A 290 15.45 6.13 15.60
C HIS A 290 15.63 4.62 15.37
N THR A 291 14.80 3.98 14.55
CA THR A 291 15.00 2.60 14.10
C THR A 291 16.13 2.49 13.08
N SER A 292 16.72 1.31 12.92
CA SER A 292 17.81 1.07 11.95
C SER A 292 17.42 1.28 10.48
N GLY A 293 16.12 1.25 10.19
CA GLY A 293 15.55 1.49 8.86
C GLY A 293 14.07 1.82 8.93
N GLN A 294 13.46 1.98 7.75
CA GLN A 294 12.04 2.33 7.61
C GLN A 294 11.36 1.47 6.55
N VAL A 295 10.09 1.12 6.77
CA VAL A 295 9.23 0.48 5.77
C VAL A 295 7.96 1.29 5.53
N LEU A 296 7.54 1.38 4.27
CA LEU A 296 6.23 1.89 3.89
C LEU A 296 5.57 0.97 2.85
N VAL A 297 4.24 0.97 2.85
CA VAL A 297 3.44 0.31 1.83
C VAL A 297 3.57 1.09 0.51
N TYR A 298 3.91 0.41 -0.58
CA TYR A 298 4.13 1.00 -1.91
C TYR A 298 2.98 1.90 -2.37
N HIS A 299 1.74 1.45 -2.20
CA HIS A 299 0.56 2.20 -2.62
C HIS A 299 0.36 3.49 -1.81
N ASP A 300 0.65 3.45 -0.51
CA ASP A 300 0.53 4.61 0.37
C ASP A 300 1.63 5.62 0.07
N LEU A 301 2.89 5.17 -0.06
CA LEU A 301 4.02 6.03 -0.38
C LEU A 301 3.85 6.76 -1.72
N LEU A 302 3.23 6.13 -2.71
CA LEU A 302 2.99 6.74 -4.03
C LEU A 302 1.66 7.50 -4.13
N GLY A 303 0.82 7.47 -3.09
CA GLY A 303 -0.52 8.08 -3.15
C GLY A 303 -1.39 7.51 -4.27
N MET A 304 -1.38 6.18 -4.44
CA MET A 304 -2.11 5.50 -5.52
C MET A 304 -3.60 5.36 -5.24
N MET A 305 -3.99 5.18 -3.97
CA MET A 305 -5.37 4.90 -3.61
C MET A 305 -6.20 6.19 -3.51
N GLN A 306 -7.23 6.31 -4.36
CA GLN A 306 -8.22 7.40 -4.35
C GLN A 306 -9.67 6.89 -4.30
N HIS A 307 -9.91 5.71 -3.70
CA HIS A 307 -11.25 5.15 -3.62
C HIS A 307 -12.12 5.93 -2.61
N PRO A 308 -13.39 6.27 -2.87
CA PRO A 308 -14.22 7.07 -1.94
C PRO A 308 -14.34 6.48 -0.51
N HIS A 309 -14.19 5.16 -0.38
CA HIS A 309 -14.21 4.44 0.90
C HIS A 309 -12.81 4.24 1.53
N HIS A 310 -11.71 4.34 0.77
CA HIS A 310 -10.31 4.16 1.27
C HIS A 310 -9.45 5.43 1.25
N ALA A 311 -9.81 6.45 0.46
CA ALA A 311 -9.07 7.71 0.29
C ALA A 311 -8.99 8.54 1.58
N LYS A 312 -9.82 8.22 2.59
CA LYS A 312 -9.78 8.87 3.90
C LYS A 312 -8.77 8.25 4.88
N VAL A 313 -7.99 7.25 4.47
CA VAL A 313 -7.23 6.39 5.41
C VAL A 313 -5.74 6.30 5.06
N THR A 314 -5.14 7.30 4.39
CA THR A 314 -3.67 7.40 4.39
C THR A 314 -3.20 7.44 5.86
N PRO A 315 -2.39 6.48 6.31
CA PRO A 315 -1.97 6.44 7.71
C PRO A 315 -1.24 7.74 8.07
N LYS A 316 -1.47 8.26 9.28
CA LYS A 316 -0.89 9.54 9.71
C LYS A 316 0.64 9.59 9.66
N PHE A 317 1.29 8.43 9.73
CA PHE A 317 2.75 8.30 9.66
C PHE A 317 3.27 8.23 8.21
N CYS A 318 2.40 8.05 7.21
CA CYS A 318 2.83 7.88 5.84
C CYS A 318 2.99 9.23 5.14
N LYS A 319 4.23 9.55 4.77
CA LYS A 319 4.51 10.62 3.82
C LYS A 319 4.26 10.10 2.40
N GLN A 320 3.37 10.77 1.66
CA GLN A 320 3.20 10.55 0.23
C GLN A 320 4.31 11.29 -0.53
N TYR A 321 5.08 10.55 -1.33
CA TYR A 321 6.14 11.08 -2.18
C TYR A 321 5.63 11.48 -3.57
N SER A 322 4.40 11.08 -3.92
CA SER A 322 3.69 11.44 -5.14
C SER A 322 2.18 11.33 -4.93
N ALA A 323 1.39 11.77 -5.90
CA ALA A 323 -0.05 11.61 -5.99
C ALA A 323 -0.44 10.80 -7.23
N VAL A 324 0.16 9.61 -7.39
CA VAL A 324 0.06 8.81 -8.61
C VAL A 324 -1.38 8.47 -8.98
N GLY A 325 -2.26 8.26 -7.99
CA GLY A 325 -3.68 8.01 -8.23
C GLY A 325 -4.37 9.14 -9.01
N ALA A 326 -3.99 10.40 -8.76
CA ALA A 326 -4.54 11.55 -9.47
C ALA A 326 -4.14 11.52 -10.95
N THR A 327 -2.87 11.21 -11.24
CA THR A 327 -2.35 11.09 -12.60
C THR A 327 -3.01 9.94 -13.35
N ILE A 328 -3.20 8.79 -12.70
CA ILE A 328 -3.93 7.64 -13.28
C ILE A 328 -5.35 8.05 -13.64
N ASN A 329 -6.08 8.66 -12.71
CA ASN A 329 -7.47 9.07 -12.93
C ASN A 329 -7.58 10.10 -14.06
N ALA A 330 -6.72 11.11 -14.09
CA ALA A 330 -6.70 12.10 -15.16
C ALA A 330 -6.43 11.48 -16.54
N ALA A 331 -5.44 10.58 -16.64
CA ALA A 331 -5.12 9.89 -17.89
C ALA A 331 -6.27 8.99 -18.38
N LEU A 332 -6.93 8.27 -17.47
CA LEU A 332 -8.08 7.43 -17.81
C LEU A 332 -9.29 8.27 -18.24
N THR A 333 -9.56 9.39 -17.56
CA THR A 333 -10.62 10.32 -17.95
C THR A 333 -10.36 10.89 -19.35
N GLN A 334 -9.14 11.37 -19.61
CA GLN A 334 -8.76 11.87 -20.93
C GLN A 334 -8.94 10.80 -22.02
N TYR A 335 -8.48 9.57 -21.79
CA TYR A 335 -8.67 8.47 -22.73
C TYR A 335 -10.16 8.21 -23.02
N VAL A 336 -11.00 8.20 -21.99
CA VAL A 336 -12.45 8.01 -22.14
C VAL A 336 -13.07 9.14 -22.97
N ASP A 337 -12.67 10.38 -22.73
CA ASP A 337 -13.20 11.55 -23.43
C ASP A 337 -12.76 11.57 -24.90
N GLU A 338 -11.49 11.30 -25.18
CA GLU A 338 -10.96 11.22 -26.55
C GLU A 338 -11.60 10.07 -27.35
N VAL A 339 -11.86 8.92 -26.74
CA VAL A 339 -12.58 7.81 -27.38
C VAL A 339 -14.02 8.20 -27.69
N ARG A 340 -14.71 8.85 -26.74
CA ARG A 340 -16.11 9.29 -26.93
C ARG A 340 -16.24 10.37 -28.00
N ALA A 341 -15.26 11.27 -28.09
CA ALA A 341 -15.16 12.29 -29.12
C ALA A 341 -14.69 11.74 -30.49
N ARG A 342 -14.26 10.46 -30.54
CA ARG A 342 -13.59 9.84 -31.70
C ARG A 342 -12.31 10.55 -32.13
N GLU A 343 -11.64 11.20 -31.19
CA GLU A 343 -10.30 11.77 -31.38
C GLU A 343 -9.23 10.68 -31.28
N PHE A 344 -9.47 9.67 -30.43
CA PHE A 344 -8.67 8.47 -30.34
C PHE A 344 -9.39 7.22 -30.94
N PRO A 345 -8.70 6.41 -31.76
CA PRO A 345 -7.35 6.62 -32.27
C PRO A 345 -7.33 7.65 -33.41
N GLY A 346 -6.44 8.64 -33.31
CA GLY A 346 -6.13 9.55 -34.40
C GLY A 346 -5.25 8.90 -35.48
N ALA A 347 -4.88 9.67 -36.51
CA ALA A 347 -4.07 9.17 -37.62
C ALA A 347 -2.68 8.64 -37.18
N ALA A 348 -2.07 9.27 -36.17
CA ALA A 348 -0.78 8.84 -35.61
C ALA A 348 -0.85 7.46 -34.94
N TYR A 349 -2.03 7.06 -34.44
CA TYR A 349 -2.28 5.79 -33.75
C TYR A 349 -2.98 4.76 -34.63
N SER A 350 -3.12 5.05 -35.93
CA SER A 350 -3.71 4.15 -36.94
C SER A 350 -2.68 3.77 -38.02
N PRO A 351 -1.59 3.06 -37.66
CA PRO A 351 -0.47 2.82 -38.58
C PRO A 351 -0.79 1.80 -39.68
N TYR A 352 -1.81 0.96 -39.47
CA TYR A 352 -2.16 -0.13 -40.37
C TYR A 352 -2.97 0.39 -41.55
N LYS A 353 -2.44 0.25 -42.78
CA LYS A 353 -3.08 0.70 -44.02
C LYS A 353 -3.18 -0.44 -45.02
N MET A 354 -4.27 -0.48 -45.78
CA MET A 354 -4.36 -1.32 -46.98
C MET A 354 -3.58 -0.68 -48.13
N ALA A 355 -3.03 -1.51 -49.02
CA ALA A 355 -2.55 -1.04 -50.31
C ALA A 355 -3.70 -0.36 -51.07
N LYS A 356 -3.40 0.67 -51.86
CA LYS A 356 -4.42 1.52 -52.49
C LYS A 356 -5.46 0.72 -53.31
N GLY A 357 -5.01 -0.21 -54.16
CA GLY A 357 -5.92 -1.02 -54.99
C GLY A 357 -6.80 -1.98 -54.18
N GLU A 358 -6.26 -2.56 -53.11
CA GLU A 358 -7.04 -3.42 -52.20
C GLU A 358 -8.07 -2.61 -51.40
N LEU A 359 -7.74 -1.37 -51.00
CA LEU A 359 -8.67 -0.47 -50.33
C LEU A 359 -9.85 -0.09 -51.25
N GLU A 360 -9.57 0.21 -52.52
CA GLU A 360 -10.59 0.51 -53.52
C GLU A 360 -11.51 -0.69 -53.77
N ALA A 361 -10.94 -1.88 -53.96
CA ALA A 361 -11.71 -3.12 -54.12
C ALA A 361 -12.56 -3.45 -52.88
N PHE A 362 -12.02 -3.24 -51.68
CA PHE A 362 -12.76 -3.39 -50.42
C PHE A 362 -13.94 -2.41 -50.35
N ARG A 363 -13.70 -1.12 -50.63
CA ARG A 363 -14.76 -0.11 -50.59
C ARG A 363 -15.89 -0.41 -51.57
N ALA A 364 -15.55 -0.80 -52.79
CA ALA A 364 -16.52 -1.16 -53.82
C ALA A 364 -17.39 -2.38 -53.40
N LYS A 365 -16.80 -3.38 -52.73
CA LYS A 365 -17.54 -4.55 -52.24
C LYS A 365 -18.47 -4.25 -51.06
N VAL A 366 -18.07 -3.35 -50.16
CA VAL A 366 -18.84 -3.07 -48.93
C VAL A 366 -19.89 -1.98 -49.14
N TRP A 367 -19.57 -0.92 -49.88
CA TRP A 367 -20.44 0.26 -50.04
C TRP A 367 -20.92 0.50 -51.49
N GLY A 368 -20.52 -0.33 -52.45
CA GLY A 368 -20.88 -0.18 -53.86
C GLY A 368 -19.94 0.72 -54.66
N ALA A 369 -20.01 0.66 -55.99
CA ALA A 369 -19.18 1.45 -56.89
C ALA A 369 -19.65 2.93 -56.89
N GLY A 370 -18.87 3.82 -56.26
CA GLY A 370 -19.14 5.26 -56.22
C GLY A 370 -19.11 5.92 -54.85
N ALA A 371 -18.85 5.17 -53.78
CA ALA A 371 -18.65 5.67 -52.41
C ALA A 371 -17.19 6.05 -52.10
#